data_AF-A0A7V7D7Q3-F1
#
_entry.id   AF-A0A7V7D7Q3-F1
#
_cell.length_a   1.000
_cell.length_b   1.000
_cell.length_c   1.000
_cell.angle_alpha   90.00
_cell.angle_beta   90.00
_cell.angle_gamma   90.00
#
_symmetry.space_group_name_H-M   'P 1'
#
loop_
_entity.id
_entity.type
_entity.pdbx_description
1 polymer ?
#
loop_
_entity_poly.entity_id
_entity_poly.type
_entity_poly.pdbx_seq_one_letter_code
_entity_poly.pdbx_strand_id
1 'polypeptide(L)'
;MACDEYNDLMMGYLDEELTAEQKRRFEEHLAACKQCAAQLQEFRQLKAITDQVTLVEPEDRLWQQYWDGIYNRIERGVGWIIFSVAAILLTIYGGFKAIEALIKDPAVETTLKIALLALLVGLAILFVSVLRERIFFWSKDRYKNVRR
;
A
#
# COMPACT_ATOMS: atom_id res chain seq x y z
N MET A 1 39.14 -32.51 -10.45
CA MET A 1 37.75 -32.92 -10.16
C MET A 1 37.40 -32.87 -8.67
N ALA A 2 38.35 -32.97 -7.72
CA ALA A 2 38.06 -32.91 -6.28
C ALA A 2 37.83 -31.49 -5.69
N CYS A 3 38.00 -30.42 -6.48
CA CYS A 3 37.81 -29.04 -5.99
C CYS A 3 36.42 -28.46 -6.27
N ASP A 4 35.66 -29.04 -7.22
CA ASP A 4 34.32 -28.54 -7.56
C ASP A 4 33.34 -28.69 -6.39
N GLU A 5 33.48 -29.77 -5.62
CA GLU A 5 32.67 -30.05 -4.43
C GLU A 5 32.87 -29.01 -3.31
N TYR A 6 33.99 -28.27 -3.34
CA TYR A 6 34.30 -27.25 -2.33
C TYR A 6 33.92 -25.83 -2.76
N ASN A 7 33.37 -25.63 -3.97
CA ASN A 7 32.89 -24.32 -4.41
C ASN A 7 31.69 -23.84 -3.58
N ASP A 8 30.73 -24.73 -3.29
CA ASP A 8 29.57 -24.39 -2.46
C ASP A 8 30.00 -24.05 -1.02
N LEU A 9 30.97 -24.80 -0.49
CA LEU A 9 31.56 -24.53 0.82
C LEU A 9 32.33 -23.20 0.84
N MET A 10 32.99 -22.83 -0.26
CA MET A 10 33.69 -21.55 -0.39
C MET A 10 32.73 -20.36 -0.28
N MET A 11 31.59 -20.42 -0.97
CA MET A 11 30.57 -19.37 -0.88
C MET A 11 29.99 -19.27 0.54
N GLY A 12 29.58 -20.40 1.13
CA GLY A 12 29.10 -20.40 2.51
C GLY A 12 30.16 -19.96 3.54
N TYR A 13 31.45 -20.17 3.27
CA TYR A 13 32.55 -19.70 4.12
C TYR A 13 32.74 -18.18 4.04
N LEU A 14 32.49 -17.57 2.88
CA LEU A 14 32.56 -16.11 2.68
C LEU A 14 31.42 -15.37 3.38
N ASP A 15 30.26 -16.02 3.50
CA ASP A 15 29.04 -15.45 4.10
C ASP A 15 28.82 -15.90 5.56
N GLU A 16 29.77 -16.64 6.14
CA GLU A 16 29.72 -17.17 7.51
C GLU A 16 28.54 -18.12 7.80
N GLU A 17 28.05 -18.83 6.77
CA GLU A 17 26.88 -19.71 6.85
C GLU A 17 27.24 -21.21 7.07
N LEU A 18 28.53 -21.57 7.07
CA LEU A 18 28.94 -22.96 7.29
C LEU A 18 28.77 -23.42 8.74
N THR A 19 28.32 -24.67 8.91
CA THR A 19 28.41 -25.35 10.21
C THR A 19 29.88 -25.58 10.61
N ALA A 20 30.13 -25.77 11.92
CA ALA A 20 31.49 -25.99 12.43
C ALA A 20 32.22 -27.16 11.75
N GLU A 21 31.50 -28.25 11.43
CA GLU A 21 32.07 -29.41 10.76
C GLU A 21 32.39 -29.14 9.28
N GLN A 22 31.51 -28.44 8.56
CA GLN A 22 31.76 -28.01 7.18
C GLN A 22 32.94 -27.04 7.10
N LYS A 23 33.02 -26.11 8.05
CA LYS A 23 34.12 -25.15 8.16
C LYS A 23 35.46 -25.85 8.35
N ARG A 24 35.53 -26.80 9.30
CA ARG A 24 36.74 -27.61 9.53
C ARG A 24 37.17 -28.38 8.29
N ARG A 25 36.23 -29.07 7.62
CA ARG A 25 36.50 -29.80 6.37
C ARG A 25 37.02 -28.89 5.25
N PHE A 26 36.45 -27.70 5.12
CA PHE A 26 36.90 -26.73 4.12
C PHE A 26 38.29 -26.16 4.44
N GLU A 27 38.58 -25.85 5.71
CA GLU A 27 39.90 -25.39 6.14
C GLU A 27 41.00 -26.45 5.96
N GLU A 28 40.69 -27.73 6.18
CA GLU A 28 41.58 -28.85 5.86
C GLU A 28 41.88 -28.92 4.36
N HIS A 29 40.88 -28.70 3.51
CA HIS A 29 41.07 -28.64 2.05
C HIS A 29 41.93 -27.44 1.63
N LEU A 30 41.70 -26.25 2.22
CA LEU A 30 42.48 -25.04 1.95
C LEU A 30 43.97 -25.22 2.31
N ALA A 31 44.28 -25.98 3.35
CA ALA A 31 45.66 -26.29 3.72
C ALA A 31 46.38 -27.16 2.68
N ALA A 32 45.64 -28.01 1.96
CA ALA A 32 46.19 -28.90 0.94
C ALA A 32 46.14 -28.31 -0.49
N CYS A 33 45.18 -27.43 -0.79
CA CYS A 33 44.91 -26.94 -2.14
C CYS A 33 45.21 -25.44 -2.30
N LYS A 34 46.34 -25.13 -2.98
CA LYS A 34 46.73 -23.75 -3.29
C LYS A 34 45.76 -23.03 -4.24
N GLN A 35 45.09 -23.77 -5.13
CA GLN A 35 44.16 -23.20 -6.10
C GLN A 35 42.91 -22.63 -5.40
N CYS A 36 42.28 -23.41 -4.53
CA CYS A 36 41.11 -22.96 -3.78
C CYS A 36 41.45 -21.83 -2.80
N ALA A 37 42.66 -21.86 -2.22
CA ALA A 37 43.15 -20.75 -1.40
C ALA A 37 43.30 -19.44 -2.20
N ALA A 38 43.76 -19.51 -3.46
CA ALA A 38 43.85 -18.35 -4.33
C ALA A 38 42.45 -17.83 -4.73
N GLN A 39 41.53 -18.72 -5.11
CA GLN A 39 40.15 -18.35 -5.45
C GLN A 39 39.40 -17.69 -4.28
N LEU A 40 39.57 -18.21 -3.06
CA LEU A 40 38.97 -17.60 -1.87
C LEU A 40 39.47 -16.16 -1.66
N GLN A 41 40.75 -15.89 -1.94
CA GLN A 41 41.30 -14.53 -1.85
C GLN A 41 40.71 -13.60 -2.91
N GLU A 42 40.52 -14.06 -4.14
CA GLU A 42 39.87 -13.29 -5.20
C GLU A 42 38.43 -12.90 -4.82
N PHE A 43 37.66 -13.86 -4.30
CA PHE A 43 36.30 -13.58 -3.84
C PHE A 43 36.25 -12.64 -2.63
N ARG A 44 37.20 -12.75 -1.69
CA ARG A 44 37.31 -11.79 -0.56
C ARG A 44 37.59 -10.38 -1.06
N GLN A 45 38.42 -10.21 -2.09
CA GLN A 45 38.66 -8.90 -2.69
C GLN A 45 37.41 -8.36 -3.37
N LEU A 46 36.68 -9.20 -4.12
CA LEU A 46 35.43 -8.79 -4.76
C LEU A 46 34.35 -8.35 -3.74
N LYS A 47 34.22 -9.11 -2.64
CA LYS A 47 33.33 -8.75 -1.53
C LYS A 47 33.72 -7.39 -0.94
N ALA A 48 35.00 -7.19 -0.63
CA ALA A 48 35.50 -5.94 -0.08
C ALA A 48 35.28 -4.72 -1.01
N ILE A 49 35.31 -4.90 -2.33
CA ILE A 49 34.98 -3.84 -3.30
C ILE A 49 33.48 -3.54 -3.26
N THR A 50 32.65 -4.58 -3.21
CA THR A 50 31.19 -4.45 -3.20
C THR A 50 30.69 -3.82 -1.90
N ASP A 51 31.32 -4.14 -0.77
CA ASP A 51 31.02 -3.55 0.54
C ASP A 51 31.35 -2.05 0.61
N GLN A 52 32.22 -1.54 -0.27
CA GLN A 52 32.52 -0.10 -0.38
C GLN A 52 31.46 0.66 -1.19
N VAL A 53 30.54 -0.04 -1.85
CA VAL A 53 29.43 0.60 -2.56
C VAL A 53 28.38 1.02 -1.54
N THR A 54 28.40 2.29 -1.17
CA THR A 54 27.32 2.88 -0.39
C THR A 54 26.05 2.92 -1.23
N LEU A 55 25.01 2.20 -0.79
CA LEU A 55 23.67 2.36 -1.31
C LEU A 55 23.24 3.81 -1.04
N VAL A 56 23.02 4.58 -2.09
CA VAL A 56 22.50 5.94 -1.97
C VAL A 56 21.06 5.82 -1.50
N GLU A 57 20.80 6.18 -0.24
CA GLU A 57 19.43 6.35 0.24
C GLU A 57 18.75 7.43 -0.63
N PRO A 58 17.58 7.13 -1.20
CA PRO A 58 16.87 8.12 -2.01
C PRO A 58 16.53 9.32 -1.12
N GLU A 59 16.77 10.54 -1.63
CA GLU A 59 16.47 11.78 -0.91
C GLU A 59 15.04 11.77 -0.33
N ASP A 60 14.88 12.24 0.92
CA ASP A 60 13.58 12.34 1.61
C ASP A 60 12.49 13.01 0.77
N ARG A 61 12.88 13.91 -0.14
CA ARG A 61 12.00 14.60 -1.08
C ARG A 61 11.29 13.64 -2.05
N LEU A 62 11.97 12.58 -2.51
CA LEU A 62 11.36 11.55 -3.36
C LEU A 62 10.35 10.73 -2.58
N TRP A 63 10.66 10.44 -1.31
CA TRP A 63 9.75 9.74 -0.41
C TRP A 63 8.48 10.55 -0.17
N GLN A 64 8.61 11.85 0.11
CA GLN A 64 7.47 12.75 0.28
C GLN A 64 6.60 12.84 -0.99
N GLN A 65 7.19 12.92 -2.18
CA GLN A 65 6.42 12.97 -3.42
C GLN A 65 5.64 11.69 -3.70
N TYR A 66 6.22 10.53 -3.37
CA TYR A 66 5.55 9.23 -3.51
C TYR A 66 4.34 9.13 -2.55
N TRP A 67 4.54 9.49 -1.28
CA TRP A 67 3.48 9.43 -0.26
C TRP A 67 2.38 10.48 -0.49
N ASP A 68 2.73 11.71 -0.87
CA ASP A 68 1.78 12.79 -1.14
C ASP A 68 0.79 12.44 -2.27
N GLY A 69 1.24 11.69 -3.29
CA GLY A 69 0.40 11.31 -4.43
C GLY A 69 -0.57 10.16 -4.10
N ILE A 70 -0.18 9.26 -3.22
CA ILE A 70 -0.92 8.03 -2.90
C ILE A 70 -1.87 8.25 -1.73
N TYR A 71 -1.38 8.78 -0.61
CA TYR A 71 -2.13 8.86 0.64
C TYR A 71 -3.32 9.83 0.54
N ASN A 72 -3.04 11.03 0.03
CA ASN A 72 -4.04 12.08 -0.20
C ASN A 72 -5.13 11.68 -1.21
N ARG A 73 -4.79 10.81 -2.16
CA ARG A 73 -5.72 10.37 -3.20
C ARG A 73 -6.65 9.29 -2.65
N ILE A 74 -6.11 8.34 -1.89
CA ILE A 74 -6.86 7.24 -1.30
C ILE A 74 -7.76 7.74 -0.18
N GLU A 75 -7.25 8.55 0.77
CA GLU A 75 -8.03 9.04 1.90
C GLU A 75 -9.25 9.85 1.43
N ARG A 76 -9.04 10.76 0.48
CA ARG A 76 -10.14 11.57 -0.06
C ARG A 76 -11.13 10.72 -0.85
N GLY A 77 -10.68 9.80 -1.70
CA GLY A 77 -11.56 8.94 -2.48
C GLY A 77 -12.41 8.02 -1.59
N VAL A 78 -11.76 7.28 -0.69
CA VAL A 78 -12.40 6.33 0.22
C VAL A 78 -13.30 7.04 1.23
N GLY A 79 -12.87 8.19 1.76
CA GLY A 79 -13.67 8.99 2.68
C GLY A 79 -15.01 9.42 2.08
N TRP A 80 -15.03 9.86 0.82
CA TRP A 80 -16.29 10.22 0.16
C TRP A 80 -17.18 9.01 -0.11
N ILE A 81 -16.61 7.86 -0.49
CA ILE A 81 -17.40 6.64 -0.71
C ILE A 81 -18.07 6.22 0.60
N ILE A 82 -17.32 6.16 1.70
CA ILE A 82 -17.85 5.78 3.02
C ILE A 82 -18.91 6.79 3.48
N PHE A 83 -18.63 8.09 3.37
CA PHE A 83 -19.58 9.14 3.73
C PHE A 83 -20.88 9.03 2.92
N SER A 84 -20.79 8.74 1.62
CA SER A 84 -21.94 8.58 0.76
C SER A 84 -22.78 7.36 1.08
N VAL A 85 -22.15 6.21 1.32
CA VAL A 85 -22.85 5.00 1.74
C VAL A 85 -23.54 5.23 3.09
N ALA A 86 -22.86 5.84 4.05
CA ALA A 86 -23.42 6.15 5.36
C ALA A 86 -24.62 7.11 5.27
N ALA A 87 -24.51 8.17 4.46
CA ALA A 87 -25.59 9.14 4.26
C ALA A 87 -26.84 8.50 3.60
N ILE A 88 -26.64 7.61 2.63
CA ILE A 88 -27.73 6.85 1.99
C ILE A 88 -28.43 5.96 3.02
N LEU A 89 -27.66 5.17 3.79
CA LEU A 89 -28.21 4.28 4.81
C LEU A 89 -28.98 5.05 5.88
N LEU A 90 -28.46 6.20 6.33
CA LEU A 90 -29.14 7.06 7.31
C LEU A 90 -30.43 7.67 6.74
N THR A 91 -30.42 8.10 5.48
CA THR A 91 -31.62 8.65 4.83
C THR A 91 -32.71 7.59 4.67
N ILE A 92 -32.33 6.36 4.28
CA ILE A 92 -33.26 5.23 4.15
C ILE A 92 -33.81 4.84 5.52
N TYR A 93 -32.93 4.65 6.52
CA TYR A 93 -33.34 4.22 7.86
C TYR A 93 -34.18 5.29 8.57
N GLY A 94 -33.73 6.55 8.53
CA GLY A 94 -34.46 7.69 9.09
C GLY A 94 -35.79 7.92 8.40
N GLY A 95 -35.82 7.80 7.06
CA GLY A 95 -37.06 7.87 6.29
C GLY A 95 -38.03 6.74 6.66
N PHE A 96 -37.56 5.51 6.78
CA PHE A 96 -38.38 4.38 7.20
C PHE A 96 -38.96 4.57 8.61
N LYS A 97 -38.14 5.04 9.55
CA LYS A 97 -38.58 5.34 10.93
C LYS A 97 -39.58 6.48 10.98
N ALA A 98 -39.39 7.53 10.18
CA ALA A 98 -40.31 8.64 10.08
C ALA A 98 -41.67 8.21 9.49
N ILE A 99 -41.64 7.37 8.45
CA ILE A 99 -42.85 6.77 7.86
C ILE A 99 -43.56 5.86 8.87
N GLU A 100 -42.84 5.03 9.62
CA GLU A 100 -43.40 4.16 10.66
C GLU A 100 -44.14 5.00 11.73
N ALA A 101 -43.54 6.11 12.17
CA ALA A 101 -44.15 7.02 13.14
C ALA A 101 -45.39 7.73 12.57
N LEU A 102 -45.34 8.19 11.32
CA LEU A 102 -46.47 8.86 10.65
C LEU A 102 -47.64 7.93 10.30
N ILE A 103 -47.39 6.63 10.09
CA ILE A 103 -48.45 5.65 9.80
C ILE A 103 -49.17 5.23 11.08
N LYS A 104 -48.46 5.12 12.20
CA LYS A 104 -49.05 4.76 13.50
C LYS A 104 -49.92 5.86 14.09
N ASP A 105 -49.74 7.10 13.65
CA ASP A 105 -50.50 8.26 14.14
C ASP A 105 -51.61 8.66 13.15
N PRO A 106 -52.89 8.32 13.43
CA PRO A 106 -54.01 8.58 12.52
C PRO A 106 -54.37 10.07 12.38
N ALA A 107 -53.75 10.95 13.17
CA ALA A 107 -54.01 12.40 13.17
C ALA A 107 -53.21 13.17 12.08
N VAL A 108 -52.31 12.51 11.34
CA VAL A 108 -51.42 13.19 10.39
C VAL A 108 -52.07 13.31 9.01
N GLU A 109 -52.24 14.55 8.57
CA GLU A 109 -52.80 14.92 7.26
C GLU A 109 -51.98 14.32 6.10
N THR A 110 -52.66 13.76 5.09
CA THR A 110 -52.04 13.04 3.95
C THR A 110 -51.02 13.88 3.18
N THR A 111 -51.21 15.20 3.17
CA THR A 111 -50.31 16.21 2.59
C THR A 111 -48.91 16.17 3.21
N LEU A 112 -48.81 15.99 4.53
CA LEU A 112 -47.52 15.95 5.25
C LEU A 112 -46.72 14.70 4.87
N LYS A 113 -47.40 13.57 4.63
CA LYS A 113 -46.79 12.29 4.22
C LYS A 113 -46.13 12.42 2.83
N ILE A 114 -46.82 13.05 1.90
CA ILE A 114 -46.32 13.28 0.53
C ILE A 114 -45.16 14.28 0.55
N ALA A 115 -45.27 15.37 1.33
CA ALA A 115 -44.21 16.36 1.46
C ALA A 115 -42.91 15.77 2.04
N LEU A 116 -43.02 14.89 3.04
CA LEU A 116 -41.87 14.22 3.66
C LEU A 116 -41.17 13.25 2.72
N LEU A 117 -41.94 12.47 1.95
CA LEU A 117 -41.40 11.59 0.91
C LEU A 117 -40.68 12.38 -0.19
N ALA A 118 -41.29 13.46 -0.67
CA ALA A 118 -40.67 14.33 -1.67
C ALA A 118 -39.37 14.96 -1.16
N LEU A 119 -39.30 15.34 0.12
CA LEU A 119 -38.09 15.89 0.74
C LEU A 119 -36.96 14.86 0.80
N LEU A 120 -37.24 13.62 1.22
CA LEU A 120 -36.25 12.54 1.30
C LEU A 120 -35.70 12.18 -0.09
N VAL A 121 -36.58 12.07 -1.08
CA VAL A 121 -36.18 11.80 -2.47
C VAL A 121 -35.36 12.96 -3.04
N GLY A 122 -35.75 14.21 -2.77
CA GLY A 122 -35.00 15.40 -3.19
C GLY A 122 -33.60 15.45 -2.60
N LEU A 123 -33.45 15.13 -1.31
CA LEU A 123 -32.15 15.02 -0.64
C LEU A 123 -31.28 13.94 -1.27
N ALA A 124 -31.84 12.76 -1.56
CA ALA A 124 -31.12 11.69 -2.22
C ALA A 124 -30.62 12.10 -3.63
N ILE A 125 -31.47 12.78 -4.42
CA ILE A 125 -31.10 13.26 -5.76
C ILE A 125 -29.99 14.32 -5.70
N LEU A 126 -30.12 15.32 -4.82
CA LEU A 126 -29.09 16.35 -4.64
C LEU A 126 -27.76 15.73 -4.21
N PHE A 127 -27.81 14.75 -3.32
CA PHE A 127 -26.63 14.05 -2.85
C PHE A 127 -25.93 13.28 -3.97
N VAL A 128 -26.67 12.56 -4.80
CA VAL A 128 -26.13 11.87 -5.99
C VAL A 128 -25.58 12.87 -7.01
N SER A 129 -26.22 14.03 -7.19
CA SER A 129 -25.75 15.09 -8.09
C SER A 129 -24.39 15.63 -7.66
N VAL A 130 -24.25 16.06 -6.40
CA VAL A 130 -23.00 16.59 -5.83
C VAL A 130 -21.90 15.52 -5.85
N LEU A 131 -22.24 14.27 -5.55
CA LEU A 131 -21.29 13.17 -5.57
C LEU A 131 -20.76 12.91 -6.99
N ARG A 132 -21.66 12.87 -7.98
CA ARG A 132 -21.30 12.67 -9.40
C ARG A 132 -20.42 13.81 -9.90
N GLU A 133 -20.78 15.05 -9.57
CA GLU A 133 -20.02 16.24 -9.95
C GLU A 133 -18.60 16.18 -9.35
N ARG A 134 -18.48 15.88 -8.05
CA ARG A 134 -17.17 15.74 -7.40
C ARG A 134 -16.32 14.63 -8.01
N ILE A 135 -16.90 13.45 -8.27
CA ILE A 135 -16.17 12.33 -8.87
C ILE A 135 -15.67 12.69 -10.27
N PHE A 136 -16.52 13.33 -11.08
CA PHE A 136 -16.18 13.73 -12.44
C PHE A 136 -15.07 14.78 -12.47
N PHE A 137 -15.17 15.83 -11.65
CA PHE A 137 -14.13 16.86 -11.55
C PHE A 137 -12.81 16.29 -11.04
N TRP A 138 -12.85 15.37 -10.08
CA TRP A 138 -11.64 14.78 -9.51
C TRP A 138 -10.90 13.85 -10.49
N SER A 139 -11.63 13.26 -11.45
CA SER A 139 -11.09 12.42 -12.53
C SER A 139 -10.48 13.25 -13.68
N LYS A 140 -11.07 14.41 -14.01
CA LYS A 140 -10.67 15.24 -15.16
C LYS A 140 -9.69 16.38 -14.86
N ASP A 141 -9.34 16.61 -13.60
CA ASP A 141 -8.46 17.73 -13.25
C ASP A 141 -7.00 17.45 -13.65
N ARG A 142 -6.67 17.88 -14.87
CA ARG A 142 -5.35 17.74 -15.52
C ARG A 142 -4.27 18.64 -14.89
N TYR A 143 -4.63 19.61 -14.04
CA TYR A 143 -3.70 20.58 -13.44
C TYR A 143 -3.44 20.35 -11.94
N LYS A 144 -4.03 19.31 -11.36
CA LYS A 144 -3.95 18.99 -9.93
C LYS A 144 -2.52 18.77 -9.39
N ASN A 145 -1.56 18.51 -10.28
CA ASN A 145 -0.15 18.26 -9.93
C ASN A 145 0.79 19.41 -10.33
N VAL A 146 0.28 20.51 -10.88
CA VAL A 146 1.14 21.64 -11.27
C VAL A 146 1.30 22.55 -10.04
N ARG A 147 2.40 22.37 -9.30
CA ARG A 147 2.85 23.35 -8.30
C ARG A 147 3.46 24.55 -9.04
N ARG A 148 3.13 25.77 -8.59
CA ARG A 148 3.77 27.02 -9.02
C ARG A 148 5.06 27.22 -8.26
#